data_AF-A0A349ZV87-F1
#
_entry.id   AF-A0A349ZV87-F1
#
_cell.length_a   1.000
_cell.length_b   1.000
_cell.length_c   1.000
_cell.angle_alpha   90.00
_cell.angle_beta   90.00
_cell.angle_gamma   90.00
#
_symmetry.space_group_name_H-M   'P 1'
#
loop_
_entity.id
_entity.type
_entity.pdbx_description
1 polymer ?
#
loop_
_entity_poly.entity_id
_entity_poly.type
_entity_poly.pdbx_seq_one_letter_code
_entity_poly.pdbx_strand_id
1 'polypeptide(L)'
;MAKEAVSSGYKNAGECGGEIRIADDAVAYIAGIAALEVEGVASIVGNITNDVITKVGRRALSRGVTVEVEDSVVSVSLALIMDYGYNIPVTGKKVKERVKNSIEGMTGLEVADVSIRIAGIDTSKQG
;
A
#
# COMPACT_ATOMS: atom_id res chain seq x y z
N MET A 1 19.63 23.98 2.65
CA MET A 1 19.36 22.99 3.71
C MET A 1 18.33 22.02 3.19
N ALA A 2 18.77 20.86 2.69
CA ALA A 2 17.89 19.78 2.24
C ALA A 2 17.68 18.85 3.44
N LYS A 3 16.42 18.67 3.86
CA LYS A 3 16.05 17.76 4.94
C LYS A 3 16.17 16.33 4.38
N GLU A 4 17.17 15.60 4.84
CA GLU A 4 17.34 14.17 4.56
C GLU A 4 16.09 13.43 5.03
N ALA A 5 15.42 12.76 4.10
CA ALA A 5 14.34 11.83 4.41
C ALA A 5 14.99 10.57 4.96
N VAL A 6 15.02 10.44 6.29
CA VAL A 6 15.29 9.18 6.98
C VAL A 6 14.16 8.22 6.58
N SER A 7 14.49 7.26 5.72
CA SER A 7 13.67 6.04 5.54
C SER A 7 13.86 5.22 6.80
N SER A 8 12.80 5.09 7.58
CA SER A 8 12.82 4.42 8.87
C SER A 8 12.58 2.94 8.65
N GLY A 9 13.65 2.17 8.40
CA GLY A 9 13.55 0.72 8.29
C GLY A 9 13.43 0.06 9.66
N TYR A 10 12.35 -0.69 9.90
CA TYR A 10 12.06 -1.35 11.19
C TYR A 10 12.55 -2.79 11.26
N LYS A 11 12.84 -3.22 12.50
CA LYS A 11 13.63 -4.41 12.85
C LYS A 11 12.74 -5.63 13.07
N ASN A 12 13.07 -6.73 12.40
CA ASN A 12 12.63 -8.06 12.82
C ASN A 12 13.86 -8.89 13.20
N ALA A 13 13.88 -9.38 14.45
CA ALA A 13 14.98 -10.16 14.99
C ALA A 13 14.93 -11.59 14.45
N GLY A 14 15.57 -11.82 13.30
CA GLY A 14 15.88 -13.17 12.82
C GLY A 14 17.09 -13.73 13.55
N GLU A 15 16.95 -14.95 14.10
CA GLU A 15 18.01 -15.71 14.77
C GLU A 15 19.08 -16.17 13.77
N CYS A 16 19.91 -15.26 13.27
CA CYS A 16 21.22 -15.54 12.67
C CYS A 16 22.01 -14.23 12.53
N GLY A 17 22.60 -13.73 13.61
CA GLY A 17 23.72 -12.78 13.62
C GLY A 17 23.62 -11.48 12.78
N GLY A 18 22.45 -11.06 12.32
CA GLY A 18 22.28 -9.93 11.41
C GLY A 18 20.94 -9.20 11.60
N GLU A 19 20.90 -7.92 11.22
CA GLU A 19 19.70 -7.08 11.31
C GLU A 19 18.91 -7.13 9.99
N ILE A 20 17.63 -7.49 10.06
CA ILE A 20 16.70 -7.41 8.92
C ILE A 20 15.92 -6.11 9.06
N ARG A 21 16.00 -5.25 8.05
CA ARG A 21 15.24 -4.00 7.94
C ARG A 21 14.29 -4.07 6.76
N ILE A 22 13.03 -3.74 7.02
CA ILE A 22 12.00 -3.66 5.99
C ILE A 22 11.83 -2.19 5.60
N ALA A 23 11.97 -1.89 4.31
CA ALA A 23 11.78 -0.54 3.79
C ALA A 23 10.29 -0.19 3.69
N ASP A 24 9.97 1.08 3.89
CA ASP A 24 8.59 1.61 3.77
C ASP A 24 7.99 1.30 2.38
N ASP A 25 8.81 1.40 1.33
CA ASP A 25 8.43 1.08 -0.04
C ASP A 25 8.02 -0.39 -0.23
N ALA A 26 8.66 -1.32 0.51
CA ALA A 26 8.30 -2.73 0.44
C ALA A 26 6.92 -2.99 1.05
N VAL A 27 6.61 -2.33 2.18
CA VAL A 27 5.29 -2.40 2.81
C VAL A 27 4.23 -1.77 1.91
N ALA A 28 4.53 -0.63 1.30
CA ALA A 28 3.63 0.02 0.34
C ALA A 28 3.32 -0.88 -0.87
N TYR A 29 4.33 -1.60 -1.37
CA TYR A 29 4.17 -2.54 -2.47
C TYR A 29 3.27 -3.72 -2.10
N ILE A 30 3.48 -4.31 -0.93
CA ILE A 30 2.63 -5.39 -0.39
C ILE A 30 1.18 -4.91 -0.24
N ALA A 31 0.97 -3.72 0.33
CA ALA A 31 -0.35 -3.13 0.50
C ALA A 31 -1.05 -2.90 -0.85
N GLY A 32 -0.31 -2.43 -1.85
CA GLY A 32 -0.82 -2.19 -3.19
C GLY A 32 -1.28 -3.48 -3.87
N ILE A 33 -0.45 -4.53 -3.86
CA ILE A 33 -0.82 -5.84 -4.42
C ILE A 33 -2.03 -6.40 -3.68
N ALA A 34 -2.00 -6.39 -2.34
CA ALA A 34 -3.08 -6.94 -1.53
C ALA A 34 -4.43 -6.24 -1.80
N ALA A 35 -4.43 -4.92 -2.02
CA ALA A 35 -5.64 -4.20 -2.36
C ALA A 35 -6.16 -4.54 -3.78
N LEU A 36 -5.26 -4.75 -4.75
CA LEU A 36 -5.63 -5.13 -6.12
C LEU A 36 -6.19 -6.54 -6.25
N GLU A 37 -5.85 -7.45 -5.33
CA GLU A 37 -6.39 -8.82 -5.31
C GLU A 37 -7.86 -8.89 -4.86
N VAL A 38 -8.39 -7.81 -4.29
CA VAL A 38 -9.78 -7.78 -3.82
C VAL A 38 -10.72 -7.49 -4.99
N GLU A 39 -11.68 -8.38 -5.18
CA GLU A 39 -12.75 -8.20 -6.17
C GLU A 39 -13.51 -6.87 -5.97
N GLY A 40 -13.66 -6.13 -7.05
CA GLY A 40 -14.27 -4.80 -7.06
C GLY A 40 -13.29 -3.64 -6.92
N VAL A 41 -11.99 -3.92 -6.80
CA VAL A 41 -10.93 -2.91 -6.95
C VAL A 41 -10.43 -2.95 -8.38
N ALA A 42 -10.65 -1.85 -9.12
CA ALA A 42 -10.20 -1.72 -10.50
C ALA A 42 -8.70 -1.38 -10.56
N SER A 43 -8.28 -0.41 -9.74
CA SER A 43 -6.87 0.01 -9.64
C SER A 43 -6.61 0.87 -8.38
N ILE A 44 -5.35 1.22 -8.17
CA ILE A 44 -4.91 2.17 -7.14
C ILE A 44 -4.43 3.44 -7.84
N VAL A 45 -4.83 4.60 -7.33
CA VAL A 45 -4.45 5.91 -7.88
C VAL A 45 -2.94 6.03 -7.89
N GLY A 46 -2.33 6.50 -8.99
CA GLY A 46 -0.88 6.66 -9.02
C GLY A 46 -0.10 5.35 -9.09
N ASN A 47 -0.76 4.21 -9.36
CA ASN A 47 -0.06 3.03 -9.85
C ASN A 47 0.60 3.41 -11.18
N ILE A 48 1.92 3.47 -11.16
CA ILE A 48 2.78 3.64 -12.33
C ILE A 48 2.64 2.37 -13.17
N THR A 49 2.14 2.49 -14.39
CA THR A 49 2.60 1.60 -15.46
C THR A 49 4.08 1.91 -15.72
N ASN A 50 4.88 0.89 -16.04
CA ASN A 50 6.34 0.98 -16.27
C ASN A 50 6.80 2.20 -17.11
N ASP A 51 5.90 2.77 -17.93
CA ASP A 51 6.09 3.99 -18.72
C ASP A 51 6.41 5.26 -17.91
N VAL A 52 5.83 5.44 -16.71
CA VAL A 52 5.92 6.71 -15.96
C VAL A 52 7.24 6.87 -15.19
N ILE A 53 7.99 5.78 -14.95
CA ILE A 53 9.29 5.78 -14.24
C ILE A 53 10.37 6.53 -15.04
N THR A 54 10.27 6.58 -16.37
CA THR A 54 11.32 7.14 -17.23
C THR A 54 11.38 8.66 -17.22
N LYS A 55 10.33 9.38 -16.80
CA LYS A 55 10.25 10.84 -16.94
C LYS A 55 10.26 11.65 -15.64
N VAL A 56 9.95 11.07 -14.48
CA VAL A 56 9.80 11.86 -13.25
C VAL A 56 10.43 11.11 -12.08
N GLY A 57 11.63 11.55 -11.70
CA GLY A 57 12.46 10.91 -10.68
C GLY A 57 11.75 10.60 -9.36
N ARG A 58 11.99 9.39 -8.84
CA ARG A 58 11.90 8.90 -7.44
C ARG A 58 10.66 9.23 -6.58
N ARG A 59 9.67 9.97 -7.07
CA ARG A 59 8.47 10.41 -6.31
C ARG A 59 7.16 9.84 -6.83
N ALA A 60 7.21 8.98 -7.83
CA ALA A 60 6.01 8.54 -8.52
C ALA A 60 5.35 7.30 -7.87
N LEU A 61 6.06 6.55 -7.02
CA LEU A 61 5.52 5.34 -6.34
C LEU A 61 4.53 5.67 -5.20
N SER A 62 4.57 6.89 -4.67
CA SER A 62 3.88 7.27 -3.42
C SER A 62 2.54 7.99 -3.59
N ARG A 63 1.97 8.05 -4.81
CA ARG A 63 0.70 8.78 -5.01
C ARG A 63 -0.57 7.99 -4.67
N GLY A 64 -0.46 6.68 -4.53
CA GLY A 64 -1.61 5.79 -4.25
C GLY A 64 -1.61 5.13 -2.91
N VAL A 65 -0.42 4.89 -2.38
CA VAL A 65 -0.18 4.20 -1.12
C VAL A 65 0.80 5.05 -0.34
N THR A 66 0.41 5.43 0.87
CA THR A 66 1.28 6.07 1.84
C THR A 66 1.38 5.16 3.04
N VAL A 67 2.60 4.90 3.47
CA VAL A 67 2.87 4.06 4.63
C VAL A 67 3.66 4.89 5.62
N GLU A 68 3.19 4.89 6.85
CA GLU A 68 3.89 5.44 8.00
C GLU A 68 4.14 4.29 8.95
N VAL A 69 5.38 4.14 9.39
CA VAL A 69 5.75 3.13 10.36
C VAL A 69 6.37 3.84 11.55
N GLU A 70 5.91 3.50 12.75
CA GLU A 70 6.36 4.04 14.04
C GLU A 70 6.44 2.88 15.03
N ASP A 71 7.60 2.67 15.67
CA ASP A 71 7.82 1.60 16.66
C ASP A 71 7.27 0.20 16.26
N SER A 72 7.52 -0.22 15.02
CA SER A 72 7.03 -1.49 14.43
C SER A 72 5.52 -1.59 14.22
N VAL A 73 4.81 -0.48 14.42
CA VAL A 73 3.39 -0.32 14.12
C VAL A 73 3.24 0.44 12.80
N VAL A 74 2.44 -0.11 11.90
CA VAL A 74 2.24 0.38 10.54
C VAL A 74 0.87 1.00 10.40
N SER A 75 0.83 2.19 9.81
CA SER A 75 -0.39 2.84 9.33
C SER A 75 -0.34 2.97 7.81
N VAL A 76 -1.41 2.55 7.14
CA VAL A 76 -1.48 2.53 5.68
C VAL A 76 -2.64 3.39 5.19
N SER A 77 -2.36 4.25 4.21
CA SER A 77 -3.38 5.02 3.50
C SER A 77 -3.39 4.64 2.01
N LEU A 78 -4.57 4.26 1.50
CA LEU A 78 -4.79 3.79 0.14
C LEU A 78 -5.77 4.70 -0.60
N ALA A 79 -5.48 5.04 -1.85
CA ALA A 79 -6.39 5.70 -2.76
C ALA A 79 -6.81 4.75 -3.88
N LEU A 80 -8.06 4.30 -3.88
CA LEU A 80 -8.55 3.24 -4.78
C LEU A 80 -9.48 3.80 -5.86
N ILE A 81 -9.47 3.17 -7.02
CA ILE A 81 -10.51 3.25 -8.04
C ILE A 81 -11.26 1.92 -8.00
N MET A 82 -12.58 1.99 -7.80
CA MET A 82 -13.42 0.81 -7.67
C MET A 82 -14.13 0.47 -8.97
N ASP A 83 -14.37 -0.81 -9.23
CA ASP A 83 -15.23 -1.22 -10.33
C ASP A 83 -16.69 -0.79 -10.06
N TYR A 84 -17.39 -0.33 -11.09
CA TYR A 84 -18.82 -0.05 -11.02
C TYR A 84 -19.62 -1.32 -10.65
N GLY A 85 -20.71 -1.14 -9.90
CA GLY A 85 -21.59 -2.24 -9.48
C GLY A 85 -21.19 -2.94 -8.17
N TYR A 86 -20.03 -2.62 -7.60
CA TYR A 86 -19.61 -3.13 -6.30
C TYR A 86 -20.05 -2.21 -5.15
N ASN A 87 -20.35 -2.82 -4.00
CA ASN A 87 -20.71 -2.09 -2.79
C ASN A 87 -19.47 -1.52 -2.10
N ILE A 88 -19.32 -0.19 -2.13
CA ILE A 88 -18.15 0.53 -1.61
C ILE A 88 -17.79 0.15 -0.16
N PRO A 89 -18.68 0.26 0.84
CA PRO A 89 -18.30 -0.06 2.22
C PRO A 89 -18.00 -1.54 2.44
N VAL A 90 -18.66 -2.45 1.71
CA VAL A 90 -18.38 -3.90 1.82
C VAL A 90 -17.02 -4.24 1.21
N THR A 91 -16.75 -3.81 -0.02
CA THR A 91 -15.46 -4.04 -0.67
C THR A 91 -14.34 -3.31 0.06
N GLY A 92 -14.56 -2.08 0.53
CA GLY A 92 -13.59 -1.35 1.34
C GLY A 92 -13.17 -2.11 2.61
N LYS A 93 -14.13 -2.73 3.31
CA LYS A 93 -13.81 -3.61 4.46
C LYS A 93 -12.94 -4.80 4.05
N LYS A 94 -13.28 -5.47 2.94
CA LYS A 94 -12.47 -6.58 2.41
C LYS A 94 -11.05 -6.13 2.07
N VAL A 95 -10.88 -4.94 1.49
CA VAL A 95 -9.55 -4.37 1.22
C VAL A 95 -8.77 -4.13 2.50
N LYS A 96 -9.39 -3.53 3.53
CA LYS A 96 -8.71 -3.30 4.82
C LYS A 96 -8.19 -4.61 5.42
N GLU A 97 -9.04 -5.62 5.48
CA GLU A 97 -8.69 -6.93 6.03
C GLU A 97 -7.61 -7.63 5.21
N ARG A 98 -7.73 -7.63 3.87
CA ARG A 98 -6.75 -8.24 2.98
C ARG A 98 -5.37 -7.59 3.11
N VAL A 99 -5.32 -6.25 3.16
CA VAL A 99 -4.08 -5.47 3.29
C VAL A 99 -3.44 -5.72 4.65
N LYS A 100 -4.22 -5.65 5.73
CA LYS A 100 -3.75 -5.94 7.08
C LYS A 100 -3.10 -7.32 7.15
N ASN A 101 -3.84 -8.36 6.76
CA ASN A 101 -3.37 -9.74 6.82
C ASN A 101 -2.10 -9.97 5.97
N SER A 102 -2.00 -9.32 4.80
CA SER A 102 -0.80 -9.40 3.96
C SER A 102 0.42 -8.79 4.64
N ILE A 103 0.30 -7.59 5.19
CA ILE A 103 1.43 -6.90 5.80
C ILE A 103 1.88 -7.66 7.04
N GLU A 104 0.96 -7.98 7.96
CA GLU A 104 1.29 -8.69 9.19
C GLU A 104 1.88 -10.08 8.87
N GLY A 105 1.26 -10.81 7.94
CA GLY A 105 1.70 -12.16 7.56
C GLY A 105 3.05 -12.22 6.83
N MET A 106 3.39 -11.21 6.02
CA MET A 106 4.65 -11.20 5.26
C MET A 106 5.80 -10.53 6.00
N THR A 107 5.50 -9.51 6.80
CA THR A 107 6.52 -8.64 7.40
C THR A 107 6.67 -8.85 8.91
N GLY A 108 5.68 -9.47 9.57
CA GLY A 108 5.65 -9.58 11.03
C GLY A 108 5.42 -8.25 11.77
N LEU A 109 5.17 -7.16 11.04
CA LEU A 109 4.82 -5.85 11.62
C LEU A 109 3.36 -5.84 12.05
N GLU A 110 3.02 -5.04 13.07
CA GLU A 110 1.64 -4.84 13.51
C GLU A 110 0.99 -3.72 12.70
N VAL A 111 -0.25 -3.90 12.21
CA VAL A 111 -0.98 -2.84 11.49
C VAL A 111 -2.03 -2.20 12.38
N ALA A 112 -1.83 -0.93 12.71
CA ALA A 112 -2.75 -0.14 13.53
C ALA A 112 -4.03 0.25 12.78
N ASP A 113 -3.87 0.86 11.60
CA ASP A 113 -5.01 1.25 10.76
C ASP A 113 -4.71 1.12 9.27
N VAL A 114 -5.78 0.81 8.53
CA VAL A 114 -5.81 0.88 7.07
C VAL A 114 -6.90 1.85 6.65
N SER A 115 -6.48 3.02 6.20
CA SER A 115 -7.34 4.09 5.72
C SER A 115 -7.51 4.00 4.20
N ILE A 116 -8.77 4.05 3.74
CA ILE A 116 -9.11 3.90 2.32
C ILE A 116 -9.88 5.13 1.86
N ARG A 117 -9.39 5.76 0.80
CA ARG A 117 -10.05 6.82 0.05
C ARG A 117 -10.48 6.29 -1.31
N ILE A 118 -11.75 6.43 -1.66
CA ILE A 118 -12.21 6.13 -3.01
C ILE A 118 -12.04 7.39 -3.86
N ALA A 119 -11.17 7.30 -4.85
CA ALA A 119 -10.85 8.41 -5.74
C ALA A 119 -11.69 8.43 -7.02
N GLY A 120 -12.26 7.30 -7.40
CA GLY A 120 -13.09 7.19 -8.59
C GLY A 120 -13.77 5.83 -8.71
N ILE A 121 -14.64 5.74 -9.72
CA ILE A 121 -15.33 4.50 -10.13
C ILE A 121 -14.97 4.26 -11.60
N ASP A 122 -14.51 3.04 -11.90
CA ASP A 122 -14.24 2.58 -13.26
C ASP A 122 -15.49 1.94 -13.86
N THR A 123 -15.87 2.38 -15.05
CA THR A 123 -17.04 1.87 -15.80
C THR A 123 -16.65 1.08 -17.04
N SER A 124 -15.35 0.85 -17.28
CA SER A 124 -14.86 0.28 -18.53
C SER A 124 -15.23 -1.19 -18.70
N LYS A 125 -15.37 -1.96 -17.60
CA LYS A 125 -15.81 -3.36 -17.63
C LYS A 125 -17.27 -3.58 -18.02
N GLN A 126 -18.03 -2.52 -18.27
CA GLN A 126 -19.45 -2.58 -18.68
C GLN A 126 -19.63 -2.33 -20.19
N GLY A 127 -18.54 -2.00 -20.93
CA GLY A 127 -18.57 -1.68 -22.36
C GLY A 127 -18.44 -2.89 -23.28
#